data_AF-A0A7W1UGE9-F1
#
_entry.id   AF-A0A7W1UGE9-F1
#
_cell.length_a   1.000
_cell.length_b   1.000
_cell.length_c   1.000
_cell.angle_alpha   90.00
_cell.angle_beta   90.00
_cell.angle_gamma   90.00
#
_symmetry.space_group_name_H-M   'P 1'
#
loop_
_entity.id
_entity.type
_entity.pdbx_description
1 polymer ?
#
loop_
_entity_poly.entity_id
_entity_poly.type
_entity_poly.pdbx_seq_one_letter_code
_entity_poly.pdbx_strand_id
1 'polypeptide(L)'
;MGDAQPGQPYQSWKAFCGARLDYVSVLAETVEQSFIRRDTTHPTFCGCIDWHSSVHGAYALLTASRLTSDPRWARVVDAALAPDCLEADLTSLKRGELDHELPYGFAWFLKLAQEREQGCEKYDLQPLAAEIALRVRRWLFSLSDEDLVHHAQRREYGNLFWPLLNLWHWGKWKQDSGLLKELANFTRIRLLPLDPECPS
;
A
#
# COMPACT_ATOMS: atom_id res chain seq x y z
N MET A 1 23.98 -8.38 -48.31
CA MET A 1 24.52 -9.03 -47.10
C MET A 1 24.53 -7.98 -46.00
N GLY A 2 23.72 -8.03 -44.96
CA GLY A 2 22.63 -8.92 -44.59
C GLY A 2 21.67 -8.11 -43.70
N ASP A 3 20.38 -8.38 -43.82
CA ASP A 3 19.34 -7.75 -43.04
C ASP A 3 19.50 -8.09 -41.56
N ALA A 4 19.44 -7.07 -40.70
CA ALA A 4 19.31 -7.24 -39.27
C ALA A 4 17.93 -7.84 -38.98
N GLN A 5 17.89 -9.08 -38.48
CA GLN A 5 16.64 -9.68 -38.02
C GLN A 5 16.13 -8.96 -36.76
N PRO A 6 14.83 -8.59 -36.70
CA PRO A 6 14.25 -8.05 -35.48
C PRO A 6 14.20 -9.15 -34.41
N GLY A 7 14.98 -8.96 -33.34
CA GLY A 7 15.01 -9.85 -32.18
C GLY A 7 13.59 -10.07 -31.62
N GLN A 8 13.20 -11.33 -31.50
CA GLN A 8 11.86 -11.72 -31.09
C GLN A 8 11.53 -11.19 -29.68
N PRO A 9 10.47 -10.37 -29.49
CA PRO A 9 10.09 -9.82 -28.18
C PRO A 9 9.76 -10.89 -27.13
N TYR A 10 9.45 -12.12 -27.56
CA TYR A 10 9.22 -13.26 -26.69
C TYR A 10 10.48 -13.79 -25.99
N GLN A 11 11.67 -13.68 -26.61
CA GLN A 11 12.92 -14.13 -26.00
C GLN A 11 13.40 -13.16 -24.92
N SER A 12 13.23 -11.85 -25.14
CA SER A 12 13.56 -10.83 -24.14
C SER A 12 12.60 -10.85 -22.95
N TRP A 13 11.29 -11.05 -23.19
CA TRP A 13 10.32 -11.17 -22.10
C TRP A 13 10.55 -12.42 -21.24
N LYS A 14 10.81 -13.58 -21.86
CA LYS A 14 11.09 -14.81 -21.10
C LYS A 14 12.39 -14.70 -20.30
N ALA A 15 13.43 -14.07 -20.87
CA ALA A 15 14.68 -13.79 -20.17
C ALA A 15 14.45 -12.83 -18.98
N PHE A 16 13.68 -11.75 -19.18
CA PHE A 16 13.28 -10.84 -18.12
C PHE A 16 12.51 -11.56 -17.01
N CYS A 17 11.52 -12.39 -17.35
CA CYS A 17 10.79 -13.20 -16.36
C CYS A 17 11.73 -14.15 -15.61
N GLY A 18 12.74 -14.71 -16.27
CA GLY A 18 13.75 -15.57 -15.65
C GLY A 18 14.61 -14.84 -14.61
N ALA A 19 14.99 -13.59 -14.89
CA ALA A 19 15.83 -12.75 -14.03
C ALA A 19 15.05 -11.81 -13.09
N ARG A 20 13.71 -11.92 -13.03
CA ARG A 20 12.85 -10.97 -12.30
C ARG A 20 13.23 -10.79 -10.82
N LEU A 21 13.70 -11.84 -10.15
CA LEU A 21 14.08 -11.79 -8.74
C LEU A 21 15.42 -11.06 -8.53
N ASP A 22 16.32 -11.12 -9.52
CA ASP A 22 17.57 -10.36 -9.49
C ASP A 22 17.26 -8.86 -9.60
N TYR A 23 16.32 -8.48 -10.47
CA TYR A 23 15.84 -7.10 -10.58
C TYR A 23 15.18 -6.61 -9.29
N VAL A 24 14.33 -7.44 -8.66
CA VAL A 24 13.71 -7.11 -7.37
C VAL A 24 14.77 -6.83 -6.31
N SER A 25 15.83 -7.65 -6.26
CA SER A 25 16.92 -7.47 -5.29
C SER A 25 17.64 -6.14 -5.49
N VAL A 26 18.02 -5.80 -6.72
CA VAL A 26 18.71 -4.52 -7.03
C VAL A 26 17.82 -3.31 -6.70
N LEU A 27 16.53 -3.38 -7.01
CA LEU A 27 15.59 -2.31 -6.67
C LEU A 27 15.41 -2.18 -5.15
N ALA A 28 15.31 -3.29 -4.43
CA ALA A 28 15.17 -3.30 -2.98
C ALA A 28 16.37 -2.67 -2.25
N GLU A 29 17.59 -2.84 -2.77
CA GLU A 29 18.77 -2.16 -2.21
C GLU A 29 18.69 -0.63 -2.32
N THR A 30 18.13 -0.11 -3.43
CA THR A 30 17.92 1.34 -3.59
C THR A 30 16.86 1.84 -2.60
N VAL A 31 15.78 1.08 -2.40
CA VAL A 31 14.74 1.41 -1.43
C VAL A 31 15.29 1.38 0.00
N GLU A 32 16.10 0.38 0.34
CA GLU A 32 16.75 0.25 1.64
C GLU A 32 17.55 1.50 1.99
N GLN A 33 18.37 2.01 1.06
CA GLN A 33 19.21 3.20 1.28
C GLN A 33 18.41 4.46 1.59
N SER A 34 17.18 4.59 1.08
CA SER A 34 16.29 5.70 1.42
C SER A 34 15.58 5.42 2.75
N PHE A 35 15.07 4.21 2.94
CA PHE A 35 14.28 3.83 4.12
C PHE A 35 15.07 3.89 5.43
N ILE A 36 16.37 3.60 5.42
CA ILE A 36 17.20 3.65 6.64
C ILE A 36 17.56 5.08 7.08
N ARG A 37 17.28 6.09 6.26
CA ARG A 37 17.56 7.48 6.62
C ARG A 37 16.66 7.93 7.77
N ARG A 38 17.19 8.82 8.61
CA ARG A 38 16.51 9.37 9.79
C ARG A 38 16.50 10.90 9.72
N ASP A 39 16.10 11.46 8.58
CA ASP A 39 16.17 12.90 8.26
C ASP A 39 14.80 13.60 8.18
N THR A 40 13.71 12.88 8.48
CA THR A 40 12.35 13.45 8.63
C THR A 40 11.78 13.18 10.03
N THR A 41 10.71 13.91 10.39
CA THR A 41 10.22 13.98 11.78
C THR A 41 9.27 12.85 12.18
N HIS A 42 8.96 11.92 11.29
CA HIS A 42 8.05 10.81 11.59
C HIS A 42 8.74 9.75 12.48
N PRO A 43 8.11 9.29 13.59
CA PRO A 43 8.68 8.31 14.50
C PRO A 43 9.15 7.00 13.82
N THR A 44 8.26 6.31 13.11
CA THR A 44 8.57 5.02 12.46
C THR A 44 8.93 5.20 10.99
N PHE A 45 8.10 5.93 10.26
CA PHE A 45 8.18 6.08 8.80
C PHE A 45 8.97 7.34 8.41
N CYS A 46 10.23 7.39 8.81
CA CYS A 46 11.18 8.45 8.47
C CYS A 46 11.98 8.13 7.19
N GLY A 47 12.80 9.07 6.73
CA GLY A 47 13.84 8.82 5.72
C GLY A 47 13.46 9.07 4.26
N CYS A 48 12.15 9.18 3.99
CA CYS A 48 11.60 9.57 2.70
C CYS A 48 11.02 10.99 2.76
N ILE A 49 10.78 11.58 1.58
CA ILE A 49 10.25 12.95 1.43
C ILE A 49 8.98 13.19 2.25
N ASP A 50 8.13 12.17 2.35
CA ASP A 50 6.91 12.16 3.15
C ASP A 50 6.69 10.79 3.82
N TRP A 51 5.70 10.73 4.73
CA TRP A 51 5.36 9.55 5.51
C TRP A 51 4.96 8.37 4.62
N HIS A 52 4.07 8.58 3.64
CA HIS A 52 3.62 7.47 2.80
C HIS A 52 4.73 6.92 1.92
N SER A 53 5.67 7.72 1.44
CA SER A 53 6.84 7.21 0.70
C SER A 53 7.68 6.27 1.55
N SER A 54 7.79 6.50 2.86
CA SER A 54 8.48 5.58 3.78
C SER A 54 7.65 4.31 4.02
N VAL A 55 6.32 4.42 4.13
CA VAL A 55 5.39 3.27 4.16
C VAL A 55 5.52 2.40 2.89
N HIS A 56 5.61 3.01 1.71
CA HIS A 56 5.83 2.30 0.44
C HIS A 56 7.17 1.57 0.47
N GLY A 57 8.21 2.24 0.98
CA GLY A 57 9.54 1.66 1.13
C GLY A 57 9.52 0.41 1.98
N ALA A 58 8.90 0.48 3.18
CA ALA A 58 8.71 -0.68 4.04
C ALA A 58 7.97 -1.82 3.33
N TYR A 59 6.87 -1.52 2.63
CA TYR A 59 6.11 -2.54 1.89
C TYR A 59 6.93 -3.20 0.79
N ALA A 60 7.68 -2.41 0.02
CA ALA A 60 8.55 -2.91 -1.04
C ALA A 60 9.66 -3.81 -0.49
N LEU A 61 10.26 -3.44 0.65
CA LEU A 61 11.28 -4.23 1.34
C LEU A 61 10.74 -5.56 1.87
N LEU A 62 9.57 -5.57 2.51
CA LEU A 62 8.92 -6.81 2.96
C LEU A 62 8.52 -7.71 1.78
N THR A 63 7.97 -7.11 0.72
CA THR A 63 7.61 -7.83 -0.51
C THR A 63 8.85 -8.47 -1.15
N ALA A 64 9.94 -7.72 -1.25
CA ALA A 64 11.21 -8.24 -1.78
C ALA A 64 11.70 -9.42 -0.94
N SER A 65 11.69 -9.28 0.40
CA SER A 65 12.09 -10.34 1.32
C SER A 65 11.28 -11.62 1.11
N ARG A 66 9.96 -11.51 0.98
CA ARG A 66 9.08 -12.67 0.72
C ARG A 66 9.32 -13.29 -0.66
N LEU A 67 9.49 -12.47 -1.70
CA LEU A 67 9.63 -12.96 -3.08
C LEU A 67 10.98 -13.63 -3.35
N THR A 68 12.06 -13.14 -2.73
CA THR A 68 13.41 -13.70 -2.89
C THR A 68 13.76 -14.72 -1.81
N SER A 69 12.98 -14.80 -0.74
CA SER A 69 13.30 -15.54 0.49
C SER A 69 14.57 -15.05 1.20
N ASP A 70 15.04 -13.84 0.90
CA ASP A 70 16.16 -13.20 1.61
C ASP A 70 15.62 -12.43 2.84
N PRO A 71 16.00 -12.79 4.08
CA PRO A 71 15.52 -12.15 5.29
C PRO A 71 16.16 -10.76 5.56
N ARG A 72 17.13 -10.31 4.77
CA ARG A 72 17.81 -9.02 4.92
C ARG A 72 16.82 -7.87 5.10
N TRP A 73 15.90 -7.71 4.15
CA TRP A 73 15.01 -6.54 4.15
C TRP A 73 13.92 -6.62 5.23
N ALA A 74 13.47 -7.82 5.61
CA ALA A 74 12.60 -7.99 6.77
C ALA A 74 13.29 -7.50 8.06
N ARG A 75 14.58 -7.79 8.24
CA ARG A 75 15.36 -7.29 9.39
C ARG A 75 15.54 -5.78 9.38
N VAL A 76 15.69 -5.17 8.21
CA VAL A 76 15.73 -3.70 8.09
C VAL A 76 14.43 -3.07 8.56
N VAL A 77 13.30 -3.61 8.10
CA VAL A 77 11.96 -3.12 8.52
C VAL A 77 11.74 -3.37 10.01
N ASP A 78 12.14 -4.53 10.54
CA ASP A 78 12.06 -4.82 11.97
C ASP A 78 12.77 -3.77 12.84
N ALA A 79 13.96 -3.32 12.42
CA ALA A 79 14.69 -2.29 13.14
C ALA A 79 14.01 -0.91 13.10
N ALA A 80 13.17 -0.65 12.10
CA ALA A 80 12.41 0.58 11.99
C ALA A 80 11.12 0.55 12.84
N LEU A 81 10.43 -0.59 12.89
CA LEU A 81 9.16 -0.79 13.60
C LEU A 81 9.35 -1.00 15.12
N ALA A 82 10.09 -0.11 15.78
CA ALA A 82 10.28 -0.15 17.22
C ALA A 82 8.94 0.12 17.95
N PRO A 83 8.61 -0.60 19.04
CA PRO A 83 7.34 -0.45 19.75
C PRO A 83 7.01 0.99 20.15
N ASP A 84 7.97 1.71 20.76
CA ASP A 84 7.78 3.09 21.20
C ASP A 84 7.50 4.05 20.02
N CYS A 85 8.09 3.79 18.85
CA CYS A 85 7.84 4.57 17.63
C CYS A 85 6.44 4.31 17.08
N LEU A 86 5.98 3.06 17.11
CA LEU A 86 4.62 2.69 16.69
C LEU A 86 3.57 3.30 17.60
N GLU A 87 3.80 3.31 18.92
CA GLU A 87 2.90 3.97 19.87
C GLU A 87 2.84 5.49 19.65
N ALA A 88 3.96 6.12 19.33
CA ALA A 88 4.02 7.53 18.97
C ALA A 88 3.22 7.81 17.69
N ASP A 89 3.40 7.00 16.63
CA ASP A 89 2.62 7.15 15.39
C ASP A 89 1.12 6.95 15.62
N LEU A 90 0.72 5.97 16.44
CA LEU A 90 -0.68 5.79 16.80
C LEU A 90 -1.24 7.01 17.53
N THR A 91 -0.43 7.63 18.39
CA THR A 91 -0.81 8.84 19.12
C THR A 91 -0.99 10.03 18.16
N SER A 92 -0.04 10.26 17.26
CA SER A 92 -0.11 11.30 16.22
C SER A 92 -1.30 11.10 15.30
N LEU A 93 -1.54 9.85 14.86
CA LEU A 93 -2.72 9.47 14.10
C LEU A 93 -3.99 9.86 14.87
N LYS A 94 -4.15 9.43 16.12
CA LYS A 94 -5.31 9.75 16.96
C LYS A 94 -5.55 11.25 17.14
N ARG A 95 -4.50 12.07 17.10
CA ARG A 95 -4.59 13.54 17.16
C ARG A 95 -4.94 14.20 15.82
N GLY A 96 -5.00 13.44 14.72
CA GLY A 96 -5.27 13.96 13.38
C GLY A 96 -4.04 14.49 12.64
N GLU A 97 -2.84 14.31 13.21
CA GLU A 97 -1.59 14.85 12.65
C GLU A 97 -1.21 14.17 11.31
N LEU A 98 -1.78 12.99 11.02
CA LEU A 98 -1.59 12.24 9.77
C LEU A 98 -2.80 12.31 8.83
N ASP A 99 -3.81 13.16 9.08
CA ASP A 99 -5.02 13.19 8.25
C ASP A 99 -4.77 13.67 6.81
N HIS A 100 -3.66 14.36 6.56
CA HIS A 100 -3.22 14.74 5.21
C HIS A 100 -2.80 13.54 4.34
N GLU A 101 -2.53 12.37 4.94
CA GLU A 101 -2.20 11.13 4.22
C GLU A 101 -3.45 10.38 3.75
N LEU A 102 -4.64 10.82 4.17
CA LEU A 102 -5.90 10.28 3.69
C LEU A 102 -6.21 10.82 2.28
N PRO A 103 -6.57 9.97 1.31
CA PRO A 103 -6.78 8.53 1.44
C PRO A 103 -5.57 7.67 1.04
N TYR A 104 -4.62 8.24 0.32
CA TYR A 104 -3.59 7.48 -0.40
C TYR A 104 -2.57 6.79 0.49
N GLY A 105 -1.94 7.53 1.40
CA GLY A 105 -0.94 6.98 2.32
C GLY A 105 -1.53 5.92 3.23
N PHE A 106 -2.76 6.16 3.69
CA PHE A 106 -3.51 5.21 4.52
C PHE A 106 -3.79 3.89 3.78
N ALA A 107 -4.13 3.95 2.49
CA ALA A 107 -4.34 2.76 1.67
C ALA A 107 -3.05 1.94 1.51
N TRP A 108 -1.90 2.59 1.37
CA TRP A 108 -0.60 1.93 1.36
C TRP A 108 -0.22 1.32 2.69
N PHE A 109 -0.58 1.97 3.80
CA PHE A 109 -0.36 1.40 5.12
C PHE A 109 -1.14 0.10 5.31
N LEU A 110 -2.39 0.01 4.82
CA LEU A 110 -3.16 -1.24 4.87
C LEU A 110 -2.48 -2.36 4.06
N LYS A 111 -1.86 -2.04 2.91
CA LYS A 111 -1.02 -3.01 2.18
C LYS A 111 0.19 -3.46 2.99
N LEU A 112 0.91 -2.51 3.59
CA LEU A 112 2.06 -2.80 4.44
C LEU A 112 1.68 -3.73 5.59
N ALA A 113 0.60 -3.42 6.32
CA ALA A 113 0.14 -4.24 7.43
C ALA A 113 -0.24 -5.65 6.99
N GLN A 114 -0.90 -5.81 5.84
CA GLN A 114 -1.20 -7.13 5.29
C GLN A 114 0.08 -7.89 4.92
N GLU A 115 1.03 -7.25 4.24
CA GLU A 115 2.30 -7.86 3.83
C GLU A 115 3.14 -8.25 5.06
N ARG A 116 3.12 -7.45 6.13
CA ARG A 116 3.76 -7.72 7.42
C ARG A 116 3.21 -8.98 8.08
N GLU A 117 1.90 -9.14 8.10
CA GLU A 117 1.26 -10.32 8.67
C GLU A 117 1.47 -11.55 7.79
N GLN A 118 1.34 -11.41 6.47
CA GLN A 118 1.47 -12.52 5.52
C GLN A 118 2.91 -13.02 5.37
N GLY A 119 3.88 -12.10 5.30
CA GLY A 119 5.27 -12.41 4.99
C GLY A 119 6.13 -12.66 6.23
N CYS A 120 5.75 -12.10 7.38
CA CYS A 120 6.56 -12.19 8.61
C CYS A 120 5.82 -12.78 9.81
N GLU A 121 4.51 -13.04 9.72
CA GLU A 121 3.68 -13.51 10.84
C GLU A 121 3.74 -12.59 12.08
N LYS A 122 3.91 -11.28 11.84
CA LYS A 122 3.96 -10.24 12.88
C LYS A 122 2.73 -9.33 12.78
N TYR A 123 2.19 -8.97 13.94
CA TYR A 123 0.93 -8.22 14.09
C TYR A 123 1.12 -6.85 14.78
N ASP A 124 2.36 -6.38 14.85
CA ASP A 124 2.76 -5.11 15.47
C ASP A 124 2.09 -3.88 14.85
N LEU A 125 1.78 -3.92 13.55
CA LEU A 125 1.08 -2.84 12.85
C LEU A 125 -0.45 -2.87 13.03
N GLN A 126 -1.02 -3.90 13.66
CA GLN A 126 -2.47 -4.08 13.77
C GLN A 126 -3.19 -2.88 14.43
N PRO A 127 -2.70 -2.28 15.54
CA PRO A 127 -3.38 -1.15 16.17
C PRO A 127 -3.51 0.06 15.25
N LEU A 128 -2.44 0.40 14.52
CA LEU A 128 -2.47 1.48 13.52
C LEU A 128 -3.38 1.11 12.34
N ALA A 129 -3.28 -0.13 11.84
CA ALA A 129 -4.07 -0.59 10.70
C ALA A 129 -5.57 -0.56 11.01
N ALA A 130 -5.97 -0.87 12.23
CA ALA A 130 -7.36 -0.80 12.66
C ALA A 130 -7.89 0.65 12.69
N GLU A 131 -7.12 1.59 13.24
CA GLU A 131 -7.49 3.02 13.26
C GLU A 131 -7.53 3.61 11.84
N ILE A 132 -6.53 3.27 11.00
CA ILE A 132 -6.47 3.70 9.60
C ILE A 132 -7.65 3.12 8.81
N ALA A 133 -7.95 1.83 8.93
CA ALA A 133 -9.08 1.21 8.26
C ALA A 133 -10.41 1.89 8.64
N LEU A 134 -10.57 2.25 9.93
CA LEU A 134 -11.74 3.00 10.40
C LEU A 134 -11.83 4.38 9.75
N ARG A 135 -10.72 5.12 9.62
CA ARG A 135 -10.69 6.45 8.98
C ARG A 135 -10.97 6.39 7.49
N VAL A 136 -10.34 5.46 6.78
CA VAL A 136 -10.61 5.24 5.35
C VAL A 136 -12.08 4.87 5.14
N ARG A 137 -12.63 3.98 5.97
CA ARG A 137 -14.06 3.61 5.93
C ARG A 137 -14.96 4.82 6.15
N ARG A 138 -14.69 5.64 7.17
CA ARG A 138 -15.47 6.85 7.49
C ARG A 138 -15.41 7.87 6.35
N TRP A 139 -14.22 8.13 5.83
CA TRP A 139 -14.03 9.03 4.70
C TRP A 139 -14.83 8.56 3.49
N LEU A 140 -14.67 7.29 3.09
CA LEU A 140 -15.34 6.71 1.93
C LEU A 140 -16.87 6.87 1.99
N PHE A 141 -17.47 6.59 3.15
CA PHE A 141 -18.91 6.67 3.31
C PHE A 141 -19.43 8.08 3.60
N SER A 142 -18.54 9.05 3.86
CA SER A 142 -18.91 10.46 4.02
C SER A 142 -19.00 11.23 2.70
N LEU A 143 -18.47 10.68 1.60
CA LEU A 143 -18.42 11.37 0.31
C LEU A 143 -19.82 11.62 -0.26
N SER A 144 -20.06 12.87 -0.66
CA SER A 144 -21.24 13.25 -1.45
C SER A 144 -21.17 12.63 -2.86
N ASP A 145 -22.28 12.63 -3.59
CA ASP A 145 -22.28 12.13 -4.98
C ASP A 145 -21.33 12.94 -5.89
N GLU A 146 -21.21 14.25 -5.65
CA GLU A 146 -20.28 15.11 -6.37
C GLU A 146 -18.82 14.74 -6.04
N ASP A 147 -18.49 14.57 -4.76
CA ASP A 147 -17.14 14.18 -4.33
C ASP A 147 -16.77 12.78 -4.86
N LEU A 148 -17.73 11.85 -4.93
CA LEU A 148 -17.50 10.53 -5.50
C LEU A 148 -17.06 10.61 -6.97
N VAL A 149 -17.79 11.37 -7.79
CA VAL A 149 -17.44 11.56 -9.20
C VAL A 149 -16.06 12.24 -9.30
N HIS A 150 -15.83 13.27 -8.49
CA HIS A 150 -14.57 13.98 -8.44
C HIS A 150 -13.38 13.04 -8.14
N HIS A 151 -13.48 12.25 -7.07
CA HIS A 151 -12.43 11.34 -6.65
C HIS A 151 -12.29 10.11 -7.56
N ALA A 152 -13.37 9.64 -8.20
CA ALA A 152 -13.31 8.54 -9.17
C ALA A 152 -12.51 8.91 -10.43
N GLN A 153 -12.59 10.17 -10.86
CA GLN A 153 -11.92 10.66 -12.08
C GLN A 153 -10.44 11.07 -11.87
N ARG A 154 -10.01 11.23 -10.61
CA ARG A 154 -8.61 11.56 -10.27
C ARG A 154 -7.65 10.46 -10.72
N ARG A 155 -6.48 10.85 -11.25
CA ARG A 155 -5.41 9.92 -11.69
C ARG A 155 -4.24 9.82 -10.72
N GLU A 156 -4.32 10.51 -9.58
CA GLU A 156 -3.23 10.68 -8.61
C GLU A 156 -3.70 10.32 -7.20
N TYR A 157 -3.04 10.85 -6.16
CA TYR A 157 -3.27 10.57 -4.73
C TYR A 157 -4.73 10.71 -4.27
N GLY A 158 -5.53 11.55 -4.93
CA GLY A 158 -6.95 11.71 -4.62
C GLY A 158 -7.88 10.64 -5.19
N ASN A 159 -7.37 9.58 -5.82
CA ASN A 159 -8.23 8.56 -6.46
C ASN A 159 -9.01 7.73 -5.43
N LEU A 160 -10.32 7.55 -5.67
CA LEU A 160 -11.25 6.79 -4.83
C LEU A 160 -10.99 5.28 -4.80
N PHE A 161 -10.57 4.70 -5.93
CA PHE A 161 -10.50 3.26 -6.09
C PHE A 161 -9.31 2.64 -5.35
N TRP A 162 -8.21 3.39 -5.22
CA TRP A 162 -7.05 2.95 -4.46
C TRP A 162 -7.34 2.62 -2.98
N PRO A 163 -7.91 3.53 -2.17
CA PRO A 163 -8.29 3.23 -0.79
C PRO A 163 -9.41 2.20 -0.69
N LEU A 164 -10.41 2.23 -1.59
CA LEU A 164 -11.49 1.25 -1.62
C LEU A 164 -10.94 -0.18 -1.80
N LEU A 165 -10.06 -0.38 -2.78
CA LEU A 165 -9.48 -1.67 -3.09
C LEU A 165 -8.64 -2.20 -1.93
N ASN A 166 -7.81 -1.35 -1.33
CA ASN A 166 -6.95 -1.78 -0.21
C ASN A 166 -7.74 -1.99 1.08
N LEU A 167 -8.80 -1.23 1.33
CA LEU A 167 -9.73 -1.50 2.43
C LEU A 167 -10.49 -2.82 2.22
N TRP A 168 -10.86 -3.14 0.98
CA TRP A 168 -11.45 -4.44 0.63
C TRP A 168 -10.48 -5.60 0.85
N HIS A 169 -9.23 -5.47 0.39
CA HIS A 169 -8.20 -6.49 0.63
C HIS A 169 -7.93 -6.69 2.12
N TRP A 170 -7.84 -5.61 2.88
CA TRP A 170 -7.71 -5.66 4.33
C TRP A 170 -8.89 -6.35 5.00
N GLY A 171 -10.13 -6.01 4.60
CA GLY A 171 -11.34 -6.66 5.09
C GLY A 171 -11.36 -8.17 4.79
N LYS A 172 -10.91 -8.58 3.60
CA LYS A 172 -10.74 -10.00 3.25
C LYS A 172 -9.70 -10.69 4.12
N TRP A 173 -8.54 -10.06 4.29
CA TRP A 173 -7.45 -10.58 5.10
C TRP A 173 -7.86 -10.79 6.57
N LYS A 174 -8.60 -9.83 7.13
CA LYS A 174 -9.15 -9.89 8.49
C LYS A 174 -10.45 -10.67 8.62
N GLN A 175 -10.98 -11.20 7.52
CA GLN A 175 -12.27 -11.91 7.48
C GLN A 175 -13.43 -11.08 8.04
N ASP A 176 -13.38 -9.75 7.88
CA ASP A 176 -14.43 -8.84 8.33
C ASP A 176 -15.61 -8.86 7.35
N SER A 177 -16.50 -9.84 7.55
CA SER A 177 -17.68 -10.00 6.71
C SER A 177 -18.64 -8.81 6.75
N GLY A 178 -18.63 -8.01 7.82
CA GLY A 178 -19.44 -6.80 7.94
C GLY A 178 -18.93 -5.72 7.00
N LEU A 179 -17.64 -5.39 7.10
CA LEU A 179 -16.98 -4.44 6.21
C LEU A 179 -17.12 -4.84 4.75
N LEU A 180 -16.89 -6.11 4.42
CA LEU A 180 -16.99 -6.58 3.03
C LEU A 180 -18.40 -6.42 2.46
N LYS A 181 -19.45 -6.70 3.25
CA LYS A 181 -20.84 -6.48 2.82
C LYS A 181 -21.13 -4.99 2.60
N GLU A 182 -20.65 -4.13 3.47
CA GLU A 182 -20.81 -2.68 3.32
C GLU A 182 -20.12 -2.14 2.08
N LEU A 183 -18.87 -2.52 1.85
CA LEU A 183 -18.13 -2.10 0.66
C LEU A 183 -18.78 -2.61 -0.62
N ALA A 184 -19.21 -3.88 -0.66
CA ALA A 184 -19.92 -4.43 -1.81
C ALA A 184 -21.23 -3.68 -2.10
N ASN A 185 -22.01 -3.37 -1.05
CA ASN A 185 -23.23 -2.58 -1.20
C ASN A 185 -22.95 -1.17 -1.69
N PHE A 186 -21.94 -0.50 -1.13
CA PHE A 186 -21.53 0.82 -1.55
C PHE A 186 -21.07 0.87 -3.00
N THR A 187 -20.19 -0.05 -3.42
CA THR A 187 -19.75 -0.14 -4.82
C THR A 187 -20.94 -0.36 -5.75
N ARG A 188 -21.85 -1.28 -5.41
CA ARG A 188 -23.03 -1.58 -6.23
C ARG A 188 -24.01 -0.40 -6.34
N ILE A 189 -24.24 0.32 -5.25
CA ILE A 189 -25.26 1.38 -5.17
C ILE A 189 -24.71 2.73 -5.65
N ARG A 190 -23.46 3.06 -5.34
CA ARG A 190 -22.89 4.40 -5.53
C ARG A 190 -21.85 4.48 -6.66
N LEU A 191 -21.14 3.38 -6.97
CA LEU A 191 -20.04 3.42 -7.95
C LEU A 191 -20.37 2.78 -9.29
N LEU A 192 -21.04 1.63 -9.32
CA LEU A 192 -21.46 1.00 -10.58
C LEU A 192 -22.31 1.94 -11.45
N PRO A 193 -23.25 2.74 -10.91
CA PRO A 193 -24.00 3.69 -11.74
C PRO A 193 -23.14 4.79 -12.40
N LEU A 194 -21.89 4.99 -11.96
CA LEU A 194 -20.97 5.94 -12.57
C LEU A 194 -20.32 5.39 -13.85
N ASP A 195 -20.37 4.08 -14.07
CA ASP A 195 -19.83 3.41 -15.25
C ASP A 195 -20.97 2.86 -16.12
N PRO A 196 -21.39 3.59 -17.16
CA PRO A 196 -22.48 3.17 -18.04
C PRO A 196 -22.14 1.93 -18.89
N GLU A 197 -20.87 1.51 -18.94
CA GLU A 197 -20.42 0.33 -19.69
C GLU A 197 -20.29 -0.92 -18.80
N CYS A 198 -20.46 -0.80 -17.48
CA CYS A 198 -20.34 -1.92 -16.57
C CYS A 198 -21.56 -2.84 -16.65
N PRO A 199 -21.41 -4.16 -16.93
CA PRO A 199 -22.54 -5.09 -16.98
C PRO A 199 -23.29 -5.14 -15.65
N SER A 200 -24.62 -5.09 -15.72
CA SER A 200 -25.55 -5.16 -14.59
C SER A 200 -25.61 -6.54 -13.92
#